data_AF-A0A973JTZ7-F1
#
_entry.id   AF-A0A973JTZ7-F1
#
_cell.length_a   1.000
_cell.length_b   1.000
_cell.length_c   1.000
_cell.angle_alpha   90.00
_cell.angle_beta   90.00
_cell.angle_gamma   90.00
#
_symmetry.space_group_name_H-M   'P 1'
#
loop_
_entity.id
_entity.type
_entity.pdbx_description
1 polymer ?
#
loop_
_entity_poly.entity_id
_entity_poly.type
_entity_poly.pdbx_seq_one_letter_code
_entity_poly.pdbx_strand_id
1 'polypeptide(L)'
;MTTQNDYSAEEWNTILQAPGFAVTFIIQSATYSQAVALTKMLTGIEAIVQTAEAEPGCDLVQSVRAAIMSGQRPRYPAYIPANLGEARQVMLRGCRQAVALLAQRAPEDEANAYLGWILEIVRIVAAVPSEPAAPGHSAEETSRQTHAAIELLARELGLGALTLALCP
;
A
#
# COMPACT_ATOMS: atom_id res chain seq x y z
N MET A 1 -1.45 -4.87 20.75
CA MET A 1 -2.79 -4.54 20.27
C MET A 1 -2.99 -3.06 20.49
N THR A 2 -2.77 -2.30 19.42
CA THR A 2 -2.91 -0.86 19.32
C THR A 2 -4.14 -0.55 18.49
N THR A 3 -4.79 0.55 18.84
CA THR A 3 -6.02 1.04 18.23
C THR A 3 -5.84 2.51 17.89
N GLN A 4 -6.82 3.10 17.21
CA GLN A 4 -6.82 4.53 16.92
C GLN A 4 -6.55 5.41 18.15
N ASN A 5 -7.02 5.01 19.34
CA ASN A 5 -6.89 5.79 20.56
C ASN A 5 -5.45 5.85 21.11
N ASP A 6 -4.57 4.96 20.65
CA ASP A 6 -3.17 4.90 21.04
C ASP A 6 -2.30 5.88 20.24
N TYR A 7 -2.87 6.53 19.22
CA TYR A 7 -2.19 7.46 18.33
C TYR A 7 -2.79 8.86 18.44
N SER A 8 -1.95 9.89 18.29
CA SER A 8 -2.43 11.23 18.00
C SER A 8 -3.12 11.26 16.62
N ALA A 9 -3.91 12.32 16.37
CA ALA A 9 -4.63 12.47 15.11
C ALA A 9 -3.70 12.54 13.88
N GLU A 10 -2.47 13.02 14.03
CA GLU A 10 -1.48 13.09 12.96
C GLU A 10 -0.83 11.71 12.71
N GLU A 11 -0.44 11.01 13.78
CA GLU A 11 0.09 9.66 13.72
C GLU A 11 -0.93 8.69 13.11
N TRP A 12 -2.18 8.72 13.58
CA TRP A 12 -3.26 7.89 13.04
C TRP A 12 -3.50 8.16 11.56
N ASN A 13 -3.44 9.43 11.16
CA ASN A 13 -3.59 9.79 9.76
C ASN A 13 -2.43 9.27 8.89
N THR A 14 -1.20 9.23 9.40
CA THR A 14 -0.05 8.59 8.72
C THR A 14 -0.32 7.11 8.50
N ILE A 15 -0.85 6.41 9.51
CA ILE A 15 -1.23 5.00 9.41
C ILE A 15 -2.32 4.84 8.34
N LEU A 16 -3.45 5.55 8.46
CA LEU A 16 -4.57 5.47 7.51
C LEU A 16 -4.18 5.76 6.05
N GLN A 17 -3.16 6.58 5.81
CA GLN A 17 -2.70 6.93 4.46
C GLN A 17 -1.87 5.84 3.78
N ALA A 18 -1.11 5.08 4.57
CA ALA A 18 -0.07 4.20 4.04
C ALA A 18 -0.58 3.19 2.98
N PRO A 19 -1.75 2.54 3.16
CA PRO A 19 -2.25 1.60 2.15
C PRO A 19 -2.56 2.29 0.82
N GLY A 20 -3.16 3.49 0.85
CA GLY A 20 -3.47 4.24 -0.37
C GLY A 20 -2.21 4.76 -1.07
N PHE A 21 -1.18 5.15 -0.33
CA PHE A 21 0.12 5.48 -0.91
C PHE A 21 0.79 4.28 -1.58
N ALA A 22 0.74 3.10 -0.94
CA ALA A 22 1.27 1.87 -1.52
C ALA A 22 0.56 1.47 -2.82
N VAL A 23 -0.78 1.52 -2.84
CA VAL A 23 -1.59 1.28 -4.06
C VAL A 23 -1.22 2.27 -5.16
N THR A 24 -1.16 3.56 -4.82
CA THR A 24 -0.84 4.62 -5.80
C THR A 24 0.57 4.47 -6.34
N PHE A 25 1.53 4.08 -5.50
CA PHE A 25 2.90 3.80 -5.90
C PHE A 25 2.98 2.71 -6.98
N ILE A 26 2.22 1.62 -6.83
CA ILE A 26 2.14 0.56 -7.85
C ILE A 26 1.49 1.06 -9.14
N ILE A 27 0.39 1.80 -9.06
CA ILE A 27 -0.28 2.33 -10.26
C ILE A 27 0.66 3.27 -11.03
N GLN A 28 1.50 4.05 -10.34
CA GLN A 28 2.47 4.97 -10.94
C GLN A 28 3.80 4.30 -11.32
N SER A 29 3.97 3.00 -11.08
CA SER A 29 5.23 2.29 -11.36
C SER A 29 5.46 2.00 -12.84
N ALA A 30 4.38 1.96 -13.62
CA ALA A 30 4.39 1.66 -15.03
C ALA A 30 3.34 2.52 -15.77
N THR A 31 3.38 2.48 -17.10
CA THR A 31 2.39 3.17 -17.94
C THR A 31 1.18 2.28 -18.15
N TYR A 32 0.01 2.76 -17.73
CA TYR A 32 -1.29 2.13 -17.93
C TYR A 32 -2.23 3.07 -18.67
N SER A 33 -3.24 2.50 -19.35
CA SER A 33 -4.38 3.30 -19.76
C SER A 33 -5.15 3.83 -18.56
N GLN A 34 -5.99 4.83 -18.79
CA GLN A 34 -6.88 5.35 -17.75
C GLN A 34 -7.84 4.28 -17.22
N ALA A 35 -8.32 3.39 -18.10
CA ALA A 35 -9.22 2.31 -17.72
C ALA A 35 -8.54 1.32 -16.76
N VAL A 36 -7.33 0.85 -17.10
CA VAL A 36 -6.59 -0.08 -16.23
C VAL A 36 -6.14 0.59 -14.94
N ALA A 37 -5.72 1.86 -14.98
CA ALA A 37 -5.38 2.60 -13.77
C ALA A 37 -6.59 2.73 -12.83
N LEU A 38 -7.78 2.99 -13.38
CA LEU A 38 -9.02 3.02 -12.61
C LEU A 38 -9.37 1.65 -12.02
N THR A 39 -9.29 0.58 -12.81
CA THR A 39 -9.52 -0.79 -12.30
C THR A 39 -8.57 -1.11 -11.15
N LYS A 40 -7.27 -0.85 -11.31
CA LYS A 40 -6.26 -1.05 -10.26
C LYS A 40 -6.57 -0.24 -9.00
N MET A 41 -7.05 0.98 -9.15
CA MET A 41 -7.45 1.83 -8.02
C MET A 41 -8.67 1.26 -7.27
N LEU A 42 -9.70 0.83 -7.99
CA LEU A 42 -10.89 0.21 -7.40
C LEU A 42 -10.54 -1.11 -6.71
N THR A 43 -9.72 -1.95 -7.33
CA THR A 43 -9.19 -3.17 -6.72
C THR A 43 -8.38 -2.87 -5.46
N GLY A 44 -7.60 -1.79 -5.44
CA GLY A 44 -6.86 -1.37 -4.24
C GLY A 44 -7.77 -0.96 -3.10
N ILE A 45 -8.84 -0.20 -3.39
CA ILE A 45 -9.86 0.16 -2.39
C ILE A 45 -10.54 -1.09 -1.84
N GLU A 46 -10.92 -2.02 -2.72
CA GLU A 46 -11.54 -3.28 -2.32
C GLU A 46 -10.62 -4.14 -1.45
N ALA A 47 -9.35 -4.29 -1.84
CA ALA A 47 -8.35 -5.02 -1.07
C ALA A 47 -8.10 -4.40 0.31
N ILE A 48 -8.04 -3.07 0.42
CA ILE A 48 -7.96 -2.39 1.72
C ILE A 48 -9.14 -2.78 2.61
N VAL A 49 -10.35 -2.91 2.06
CA VAL A 49 -11.54 -3.23 2.85
C VAL A 49 -11.66 -4.72 3.12
N GLN A 50 -11.21 -5.61 2.22
CA GLN A 50 -11.51 -7.04 2.29
C GLN A 50 -10.35 -7.90 2.79
N THR A 51 -9.10 -7.48 2.59
CA THR A 51 -7.91 -8.31 2.81
C THR A 51 -7.46 -8.28 4.27
N ALA A 52 -8.21 -8.79 5.23
CA ALA A 52 -7.60 -9.09 6.52
C ALA A 52 -8.14 -10.41 7.06
N GLU A 53 -7.25 -11.37 7.19
CA GLU A 53 -7.54 -12.60 7.90
C GLU A 53 -7.68 -12.31 9.39
N ALA A 54 -8.48 -13.12 10.06
CA ALA A 54 -8.77 -13.00 11.49
C ALA A 54 -7.63 -13.59 12.34
N GLU A 55 -6.38 -13.28 11.98
CA GLU A 55 -5.20 -13.80 12.67
C GLU A 55 -4.84 -12.94 13.90
N PRO A 56 -4.26 -13.57 14.95
CA PRO A 56 -3.72 -12.85 16.10
C PRO A 56 -2.63 -11.85 15.66
N GLY A 57 -2.71 -10.60 16.12
CA GLY A 57 -1.76 -9.53 15.75
C GLY A 57 -2.25 -8.56 14.67
N CYS A 58 -3.47 -8.76 14.14
CA CYS A 58 -4.06 -7.92 13.10
C CYS A 58 -4.96 -6.77 13.62
N ASP A 59 -4.93 -6.41 14.90
CA ASP A 59 -5.90 -5.43 15.47
C ASP A 59 -5.74 -4.03 14.91
N LEU A 60 -4.49 -3.61 14.66
CA LEU A 60 -4.23 -2.35 13.97
C LEU A 60 -4.85 -2.37 12.55
N VAL A 61 -4.70 -3.48 11.82
CA VAL A 61 -5.30 -3.65 10.48
C VAL A 61 -6.82 -3.58 10.57
N GLN A 62 -7.43 -4.27 11.54
CA GLN A 62 -8.87 -4.24 11.77
C GLN A 62 -9.35 -2.83 12.16
N SER A 63 -8.60 -2.11 13.00
CA SER A 63 -8.91 -0.74 13.40
C SER A 63 -8.87 0.22 12.21
N VAL A 64 -7.86 0.09 11.34
CA VAL A 64 -7.74 0.89 10.11
C VAL A 64 -8.90 0.59 9.16
N ARG A 65 -9.25 -0.69 8.97
CA ARG A 65 -10.40 -1.10 8.16
C ARG A 65 -11.72 -0.54 8.69
N ALA A 66 -11.96 -0.71 9.99
CA ALA A 66 -13.16 -0.20 10.65
C ALA A 66 -13.29 1.32 10.48
N ALA A 67 -12.19 2.07 10.64
CA ALA A 67 -12.15 3.51 10.41
C ALA A 67 -12.53 3.85 8.95
N ILE A 68 -11.92 3.20 7.97
CA ILE A 68 -12.22 3.42 6.54
C ILE A 68 -13.69 3.08 6.22
N MET A 69 -14.19 1.94 6.70
CA MET A 69 -15.58 1.51 6.51
C MET A 69 -16.59 2.44 7.20
N SER A 70 -16.20 3.07 8.32
CA SER A 70 -17.01 4.10 8.99
C SER A 70 -17.04 5.45 8.25
N GLY A 71 -16.29 5.56 7.15
CA GLY A 71 -16.21 6.77 6.34
C GLY A 71 -15.07 7.71 6.72
N GLN A 72 -14.18 7.35 7.65
CA GLN A 72 -12.99 8.13 7.94
C GLN A 72 -12.07 8.13 6.71
N ARG A 73 -11.75 9.33 6.22
CA ARG A 73 -10.90 9.50 5.05
C ARG A 73 -9.50 9.98 5.46
N PRO A 74 -8.42 9.31 5.02
CA PRO A 74 -7.07 9.82 5.19
C PRO A 74 -6.88 11.18 4.47
N ARG A 75 -6.12 12.08 5.10
CA ARG A 75 -5.85 13.44 4.58
C ARG A 75 -4.64 13.47 3.64
N TYR A 76 -4.82 13.08 2.39
CA TYR A 76 -3.74 13.10 1.41
C TYR A 76 -3.22 14.53 1.12
N PRO A 77 -1.96 14.67 0.66
CA PRO A 77 -1.43 15.96 0.21
C PRO A 77 -2.32 16.60 -0.85
N ALA A 78 -2.54 17.91 -0.74
CA ALA A 78 -3.36 18.66 -1.70
C ALA A 78 -2.76 18.68 -3.12
N TYR A 79 -1.45 18.42 -3.24
CA TYR A 79 -0.72 18.40 -4.49
C TYR A 79 0.16 17.15 -4.59
N ILE A 80 -0.01 16.40 -5.67
CA ILE A 80 0.93 15.37 -6.10
C ILE A 80 1.65 15.90 -7.35
N PRO A 81 2.99 15.86 -7.39
CA PRO A 81 3.75 16.31 -8.56
C PRO A 81 3.29 15.65 -9.85
N ALA A 82 3.24 16.41 -10.95
CA ALA A 82 2.94 15.87 -12.27
C ALA A 82 4.06 14.95 -12.79
N ASN A 83 5.29 15.14 -12.31
CA ASN A 83 6.41 14.28 -12.62
C ASN A 83 6.24 12.91 -11.92
N LEU A 84 6.14 11.83 -12.71
CA LEU A 84 5.95 10.46 -12.19
C LEU A 84 7.06 10.00 -11.24
N GLY A 85 8.30 10.44 -11.45
CA GLY A 85 9.41 10.17 -10.55
C GLY A 85 9.20 10.82 -9.18
N GLU A 86 8.86 12.10 -9.16
CA GLU A 86 8.59 12.85 -7.92
C GLU A 86 7.34 12.35 -7.21
N ALA A 87 6.26 12.05 -7.96
CA ALA A 87 5.04 11.48 -7.41
C ALA A 87 5.32 10.15 -6.68
N ARG A 88 6.08 9.25 -7.29
CA ARG A 88 6.50 7.98 -6.66
C ARG A 88 7.29 8.22 -5.38
N GLN A 89 8.18 9.22 -5.35
CA GLN A 89 8.93 9.57 -4.14
C GLN A 89 8.03 10.12 -3.03
N VAL A 90 6.96 10.84 -3.35
CA VAL A 90 5.95 11.26 -2.35
C VAL A 90 5.27 10.04 -1.74
N MET A 91 4.79 9.10 -2.56
CA MET A 91 4.12 7.89 -2.07
C MET A 91 5.05 7.04 -1.19
N LEU A 92 6.29 6.84 -1.66
CA LEU A 92 7.27 6.03 -0.93
C LEU A 92 7.66 6.67 0.41
N ARG A 93 7.79 8.00 0.46
CA ARG A 93 8.01 8.72 1.73
C ARG A 93 6.85 8.52 2.70
N GLY A 94 5.61 8.54 2.22
CA GLY A 94 4.43 8.25 3.04
C GLY A 94 4.47 6.85 3.65
N CYS A 95 4.83 5.83 2.86
CA CYS A 95 5.01 4.46 3.38
C CYS A 95 6.13 4.40 4.44
N ARG A 96 7.28 5.03 4.19
CA ARG A 96 8.40 5.08 5.14
C ARG A 96 8.03 5.77 6.47
N GLN A 97 7.20 6.82 6.41
CA GLN A 97 6.71 7.51 7.60
C GLN A 97 5.87 6.58 8.47
N ALA A 98 5.01 5.75 7.85
CA ALA A 98 4.24 4.75 8.59
C ALA A 98 5.14 3.67 9.20
N VAL A 99 6.14 3.16 8.48
CA VAL A 99 7.12 2.20 9.01
C VAL A 99 7.85 2.78 10.23
N ALA A 100 8.38 4.00 10.11
CA ALA A 100 9.11 4.66 11.19
C ALA A 100 8.23 4.93 12.42
N LEU A 101 6.95 5.25 12.21
CA LEU A 101 5.98 5.44 13.28
C LEU A 101 5.67 4.12 13.99
N LEU A 102 5.39 3.06 13.24
CA LEU A 102 5.04 1.75 13.81
C LEU A 102 6.20 1.15 14.59
N ALA A 103 7.43 1.28 14.10
CA ALA A 103 8.62 0.85 14.82
C ALA A 103 8.80 1.54 16.19
N GLN A 104 8.18 2.71 16.40
CA GLN A 104 8.26 3.46 17.66
C GLN A 104 7.03 3.25 18.56
N ARG A 105 5.87 2.92 17.99
CA ARG A 105 4.58 3.02 18.68
C ARG A 105 3.82 1.71 18.78
N ALA A 106 4.11 0.73 17.93
CA ALA A 106 3.43 -0.55 17.90
C ALA A 106 4.37 -1.69 18.32
N PRO A 107 3.84 -2.76 18.94
CA PRO A 107 4.53 -4.04 19.05
C PRO A 107 5.04 -4.53 17.67
N GLU A 108 6.17 -5.22 17.66
CA GLU A 108 6.84 -5.65 16.43
C GLU A 108 5.97 -6.59 15.57
N ASP A 109 5.26 -7.52 16.19
CA ASP A 109 4.33 -8.44 15.55
C ASP A 109 3.17 -7.70 14.87
N GLU A 110 2.59 -6.72 15.56
CA GLU A 110 1.49 -5.91 15.04
C GLU A 110 1.94 -4.96 13.91
N ALA A 111 3.13 -4.37 14.04
CA ALA A 111 3.75 -3.58 12.97
C ALA A 111 4.02 -4.45 11.73
N ASN A 112 4.57 -5.64 11.91
CA ASN A 112 4.86 -6.57 10.82
C ASN A 112 3.57 -7.06 10.13
N ALA A 113 2.52 -7.37 10.89
CA ALA A 113 1.22 -7.74 10.34
C ALA A 113 0.63 -6.61 9.49
N TYR A 114 0.71 -5.37 9.97
CA TYR A 114 0.24 -4.19 9.23
C TYR A 114 1.00 -3.96 7.93
N LEU A 115 2.33 -4.08 7.96
CA LEU A 115 3.17 -3.88 6.78
C LEU A 115 3.01 -5.04 5.78
N GLY A 116 2.88 -6.27 6.27
CA GLY A 116 2.57 -7.46 5.48
C GLY A 116 1.24 -7.33 4.75
N TRP A 117 0.22 -6.84 5.45
CA TRP A 117 -1.09 -6.52 4.87
C TRP A 117 -1.01 -5.49 3.73
N ILE A 118 -0.25 -4.40 3.90
CA ILE A 118 -0.01 -3.43 2.82
C ILE A 118 0.66 -4.12 1.62
N LEU A 119 1.63 -5.00 1.86
CA LEU A 119 2.31 -5.74 0.80
C LEU A 119 1.37 -6.72 0.07
N GLU A 120 0.40 -7.29 0.76
CA GLU A 120 -0.62 -8.14 0.16
C GLU A 120 -1.56 -7.33 -0.75
N ILE A 121 -2.06 -6.19 -0.28
CA ILE A 121 -2.91 -5.27 -1.07
C ILE A 121 -2.23 -4.93 -2.41
N VAL A 122 -0.95 -4.57 -2.39
CA VAL A 122 -0.23 -4.18 -3.61
C VAL A 122 -0.01 -5.35 -4.56
N ARG A 123 0.13 -6.58 -4.06
CA ARG A 123 0.20 -7.78 -4.90
C ARG A 123 -1.12 -8.04 -5.61
N ILE A 124 -2.25 -7.87 -4.91
CA ILE A 124 -3.59 -7.98 -5.50
C ILE A 124 -3.77 -6.94 -6.62
N VAL A 125 -3.37 -5.68 -6.37
CA VAL A 125 -3.42 -4.60 -7.37
C VAL A 125 -2.51 -4.87 -8.57
N ALA A 126 -1.32 -5.41 -8.33
CA ALA A 126 -0.38 -5.78 -9.38
C ALA A 126 -0.90 -6.92 -10.26
N ALA A 127 -1.64 -7.88 -9.68
CA ALA A 127 -2.22 -9.01 -10.39
C ALA A 127 -3.36 -8.63 -11.35
N VAL A 128 -3.93 -7.42 -11.23
CA VAL A 128 -4.90 -6.90 -12.22
C VAL A 128 -4.25 -6.91 -13.61
N PRO A 129 -4.84 -7.63 -14.59
CA PRO A 129 -4.29 -7.75 -15.93
C PRO A 129 -4.02 -6.38 -16.58
N SER A 130 -2.89 -6.28 -17.27
CA SER A 130 -2.59 -5.11 -18.12
C SER A 130 -3.35 -5.21 -19.44
N GLU A 131 -3.54 -4.08 -20.13
CA GLU A 131 -4.07 -4.11 -21.51
C GLU A 131 -3.14 -4.91 -22.43
N PRO A 132 -3.66 -5.47 -23.54
CA PRO A 132 -2.80 -5.92 -24.63
C PRO A 132 -1.90 -4.76 -25.08
N ALA A 133 -0.63 -5.07 -25.32
CA ALA A 133 0.41 -4.12 -25.69
C ALA A 133 -0.07 -3.06 -26.70
N ALA A 134 -0.10 -1.79 -26.29
CA ALA A 134 -0.28 -0.68 -27.21
C ALA A 134 0.94 -0.59 -28.15
N PRO A 135 0.81 -0.03 -29.37
CA PRO A 135 1.95 0.17 -30.26
C PRO A 135 3.07 0.94 -29.54
N GLY A 136 4.23 0.29 -29.37
CA GLY A 136 5.40 0.87 -28.68
C GLY A 136 5.54 0.57 -27.19
N HIS A 137 4.62 -0.17 -26.56
CA HIS A 137 4.72 -0.59 -25.14
C HIS A 137 4.59 -2.11 -25.03
N SER A 138 5.59 -2.79 -24.45
CA SER A 138 5.52 -4.23 -24.21
C SER A 138 4.81 -4.53 -22.88
N ALA A 139 3.83 -5.44 -22.89
CA ALA A 139 3.21 -5.96 -21.68
C ALA A 139 4.25 -6.59 -20.72
N GLU A 140 5.33 -7.15 -21.26
CA GLU A 140 6.46 -7.66 -20.47
C GLU A 140 7.19 -6.54 -19.73
N GLU A 141 7.34 -5.36 -20.34
CA GLU A 141 7.99 -4.22 -19.69
C GLU A 141 7.15 -3.71 -18.51
N THR A 142 5.85 -3.53 -18.71
CA THR A 142 4.91 -3.16 -17.63
C THR A 142 4.96 -4.17 -16.48
N SER A 143 5.00 -5.46 -16.79
CA SER A 143 5.12 -6.52 -15.79
C SER A 143 6.44 -6.45 -15.01
N ARG A 144 7.58 -6.23 -15.69
CA ARG A 144 8.89 -6.05 -15.06
C ARG A 144 8.92 -4.82 -14.15
N GLN A 145 8.41 -3.69 -14.63
CA GLN A 145 8.35 -2.44 -13.86
C GLN A 145 7.51 -2.60 -12.59
N THR A 146 6.37 -3.27 -12.71
CA THR A 146 5.47 -3.54 -11.58
C THR A 146 6.13 -4.47 -10.56
N HIS A 147 6.77 -5.55 -11.00
CA HIS A 147 7.52 -6.45 -10.11
C HIS A 147 8.66 -5.71 -9.38
N ALA A 148 9.46 -4.94 -10.11
CA ALA A 148 10.53 -4.14 -9.51
C ALA A 148 9.99 -3.13 -8.48
N ALA A 149 8.80 -2.58 -8.71
CA ALA A 149 8.14 -1.69 -7.75
C ALA A 149 7.66 -2.43 -6.49
N ILE A 150 7.11 -3.64 -6.61
CA ILE A 150 6.75 -4.47 -5.44
C ILE A 150 7.99 -4.78 -4.63
N GLU A 151 9.10 -5.18 -5.26
CA GLU A 151 10.36 -5.47 -4.57
C GLU A 151 10.95 -4.23 -3.88
N LEU A 152 10.89 -3.07 -4.53
CA LEU A 152 11.29 -1.82 -3.92
C LEU A 152 10.40 -1.50 -2.72
N LEU A 153 9.08 -1.54 -2.87
CA LEU A 153 8.16 -1.26 -1.77
C LEU A 153 8.34 -2.25 -0.61
N ALA A 154 8.47 -3.54 -0.87
CA ALA A 154 8.72 -4.56 0.16
C ALA A 154 9.99 -4.26 0.97
N ARG A 155 11.08 -3.84 0.31
CA ARG A 155 12.31 -3.40 1.01
C ARG A 155 12.07 -2.18 1.88
N GLU A 156 11.33 -1.21 1.38
CA GLU A 156 11.03 0.05 2.09
C GLU A 156 10.07 -0.15 3.26
N LEU A 157 9.23 -1.19 3.20
CA LEU A 157 8.42 -1.67 4.31
C LEU A 157 9.22 -2.55 5.29
N GLY A 158 10.51 -2.82 5.04
CA GLY A 158 11.34 -3.68 5.88
C GLY A 158 11.09 -5.18 5.71
N LEU A 159 10.28 -5.59 4.72
CA LEU A 159 9.86 -6.97 4.48
C LEU A 159 10.75 -7.73 3.49
N GLY A 160 11.82 -7.10 2.98
CA GLY A 160 12.70 -7.66 1.93
C GLY A 160 13.46 -8.93 2.32
N ALA A 161 13.48 -9.32 3.60
CA ALA A 161 14.02 -10.59 4.11
C ALA A 161 12.93 -11.57 4.58
N LEU A 162 11.66 -11.13 4.63
CA LEU A 162 10.51 -11.87 5.18
C LEU A 162 9.70 -12.62 4.10
N THR A 163 10.21 -12.71 2.87
CA THR A 163 9.53 -13.35 1.72
C THR A 163 9.23 -14.85 1.88
N LEU A 164 9.57 -15.46 3.01
CA LEU A 164 9.26 -16.86 3.34
C LEU A 164 8.26 -17.04 4.49
N ALA A 165 7.75 -15.96 5.07
CA ALA A 165 6.79 -16.02 6.18
C ALA A 165 5.67 -15.00 5.96
N LEU A 166 4.94 -15.13 4.85
CA LEU A 166 3.60 -14.58 4.80
C LEU A 166 2.68 -15.67 5.35
N CYS A 167 1.86 -15.32 6.34
CA CYS A 167 0.87 -16.20 6.93
C CYS A 167 0.08 -16.92 5.81
N PRO A 168 -0.01 -18.26 5.86
CA PRO A 168 -0.72 -19.06 4.87
C PRO A 168 -2.24 -18.92 4.95
#